data_AF-A0A521ITW9-F1
#
_entry.id   AF-A0A521ITW9-F1
#
_cell.length_a   1.000
_cell.length_b   1.000
_cell.length_c   1.000
_cell.angle_alpha   90.00
_cell.angle_beta   90.00
_cell.angle_gamma   90.00
#
_symmetry.space_group_name_H-M   'P 1'
#
loop_
_entity.id
_entity.type
_entity.pdbx_description
1 polymer ?
#
loop_
_entity_poly.entity_id
_entity_poly.type
_entity_poly.pdbx_seq_one_letter_code
_entity_poly.pdbx_strand_id
1 'polypeptide(L)'
;MDSQNKIKKVAKLPSRKFRLFLTFLGTAVSTVALTITTLAWFMSTLKGGAEIPDIGVDDEYAHSFSCALNSVPITNGSVEFTPFYPGHVHRKTLTFSLTNLSSKTFKMNLFFEQPAALEEVPYIDATGKWGNANYYYYLGSQIALTSVSLAIDGASPTFTSGAGNHLVETNSVGVVKGQVNGVANELTSIARFYIIQNVSVPASKTLTGTLEFTFVDNGTDQSMYFVDWPTTGVSRRSLSAFFYRGI
;
A
#
# COMPACT_ATOMS: atom_id res chain seq x y z
N MET A 1 -56.97 -52.08 66.59
CA MET A 1 -55.89 -51.11 66.28
C MET A 1 -55.09 -51.68 65.13
N ASP A 2 -55.47 -51.35 63.88
CA ASP A 2 -54.71 -51.78 62.69
C ASP A 2 -53.76 -50.67 62.27
N SER A 3 -52.46 -50.91 62.45
CA SER A 3 -51.38 -50.06 61.96
C SER A 3 -50.59 -50.84 60.91
N GLN A 4 -50.98 -50.70 59.64
CA GLN A 4 -50.23 -51.23 58.50
C GLN A 4 -48.90 -50.47 58.32
N ASN A 5 -47.81 -51.06 58.77
CA ASN A 5 -46.46 -50.62 58.43
C ASN A 5 -46.10 -51.08 57.01
N LYS A 6 -46.27 -50.20 56.02
CA LYS A 6 -45.73 -50.40 54.67
C LYS A 6 -44.20 -50.28 54.72
N ILE A 7 -43.55 -51.43 54.62
CA ILE A 7 -42.10 -51.58 54.48
C ILE A 7 -41.63 -50.80 53.23
N LYS A 8 -40.77 -49.79 53.44
CA LYS A 8 -40.07 -49.07 52.36
C LYS A 8 -39.15 -50.06 51.64
N LYS A 9 -39.35 -50.23 50.33
CA LYS A 9 -38.47 -51.03 49.45
C LYS A 9 -37.05 -50.48 49.51
N VAL A 10 -36.11 -51.28 50.01
CA VAL A 10 -34.66 -51.04 49.90
C VAL A 10 -34.27 -51.14 48.42
N ALA A 11 -33.69 -50.07 47.88
CA ALA A 11 -33.28 -50.00 46.48
C ALA A 11 -32.23 -51.09 46.18
N LYS A 12 -32.47 -51.92 45.16
CA LYS A 12 -31.52 -52.94 44.70
C LYS A 12 -30.23 -52.26 44.23
N LEU A 13 -29.09 -52.69 44.78
CA LEU A 13 -27.77 -52.28 44.32
C LEU A 13 -27.59 -52.61 42.83
N PRO A 14 -27.03 -51.69 42.02
CA PRO A 14 -26.94 -51.87 40.57
C PRO A 14 -26.02 -53.03 40.18
N SER A 15 -26.37 -53.70 39.07
CA SER A 15 -25.68 -54.86 38.53
C SER A 15 -24.21 -54.55 38.18
N ARG A 16 -23.34 -55.57 38.18
CA ARG A 16 -21.90 -55.42 37.86
C ARG A 16 -21.66 -54.73 36.51
N LYS A 17 -22.52 -55.01 35.52
CA LYS A 17 -22.49 -54.35 34.19
C LYS A 17 -22.80 -52.85 34.28
N PHE A 18 -23.78 -52.46 35.12
CA PHE A 18 -24.12 -51.06 35.34
C PHE A 18 -23.00 -50.29 36.07
N ARG A 19 -22.32 -50.93 37.04
CA ARG A 19 -21.15 -50.32 37.70
C ARG A 19 -19.97 -50.11 36.75
N LEU A 20 -19.70 -51.10 35.88
CA LEU A 20 -18.69 -50.97 34.83
C LEU A 20 -19.03 -49.83 33.87
N PHE A 21 -20.27 -49.77 33.39
CA PHE A 21 -20.75 -48.68 32.54
C PHE A 21 -20.56 -47.30 33.18
N LEU A 22 -20.96 -47.13 34.45
CA LEU A 22 -20.75 -45.88 35.18
C LEU A 22 -19.26 -45.52 35.33
N THR A 23 -18.39 -46.52 35.49
CA THR A 23 -16.94 -46.30 35.60
C THR A 23 -16.35 -45.83 34.28
N PHE A 24 -16.72 -46.46 33.16
CA PHE A 24 -16.30 -46.05 31.82
C PHE A 24 -16.85 -44.68 31.43
N LEU A 25 -18.12 -44.40 31.76
CA LEU A 25 -18.73 -43.10 31.54
C LEU A 25 -18.02 -42.02 32.37
N GLY A 26 -17.72 -42.30 33.64
CA GLY A 26 -16.99 -41.39 34.52
C GLY A 26 -15.58 -41.09 34.02
N THR A 27 -14.86 -42.10 33.51
CA THR A 27 -13.52 -41.89 32.91
C THR A 27 -13.59 -41.13 31.59
N ALA A 28 -14.57 -41.41 30.73
CA ALA A 28 -14.77 -40.67 29.48
C ALA A 28 -15.09 -39.19 29.76
N VAL A 29 -16.02 -38.91 30.66
CA VAL A 29 -16.37 -37.54 31.06
C VAL A 29 -15.17 -36.83 31.69
N SER A 30 -14.42 -37.51 32.56
CA SER A 30 -13.21 -36.94 33.17
C SER A 30 -12.12 -36.63 32.13
N THR A 31 -11.97 -37.50 31.11
CA THR A 31 -11.00 -37.29 30.02
C THR A 31 -11.42 -36.09 29.17
N VAL A 32 -12.69 -35.98 28.80
CA VAL A 32 -13.22 -34.83 28.05
C VAL A 32 -13.07 -33.54 28.86
N ALA A 33 -13.38 -33.57 30.16
CA ALA A 33 -13.21 -32.42 31.04
C ALA A 33 -11.73 -32.01 31.16
N LEU A 34 -10.82 -32.98 31.28
CA LEU A 34 -9.38 -32.71 31.30
C LEU A 34 -8.93 -32.08 29.98
N THR A 35 -9.36 -32.60 28.84
CA THR A 35 -9.03 -32.05 27.51
C THR A 35 -9.53 -30.61 27.35
N ILE A 36 -10.79 -30.34 27.74
CA ILE A 36 -11.36 -28.99 27.70
C ILE A 36 -10.62 -28.05 28.65
N THR A 37 -10.29 -28.50 29.87
CA THR A 37 -9.56 -27.68 30.84
C THR A 37 -8.14 -27.40 30.37
N THR A 38 -7.47 -28.39 29.75
CA THR A 38 -6.12 -28.24 29.18
C THR A 38 -6.14 -27.30 27.98
N LEU A 39 -7.15 -27.40 27.11
CA LEU A 39 -7.34 -26.48 25.98
C LEU A 39 -7.67 -25.06 26.45
N ALA A 40 -8.54 -24.92 27.45
CA ALA A 40 -8.89 -23.62 28.03
C ALA A 40 -7.68 -22.99 28.74
N TRP A 41 -6.88 -23.78 29.47
CA TRP A 41 -5.61 -23.33 30.02
C TRP A 41 -4.63 -22.91 28.92
N PHE A 42 -4.45 -23.72 27.87
CA PHE A 42 -3.61 -23.38 26.72
C PHE A 42 -4.04 -22.06 26.05
N MET A 43 -5.34 -21.90 25.79
CA MET A 43 -5.91 -20.66 25.22
C MET A 43 -5.80 -19.47 26.18
N SER A 44 -5.92 -19.71 27.48
CA SER A 44 -5.72 -18.68 28.53
C SER A 44 -4.25 -18.26 28.58
N THR A 45 -3.31 -19.19 28.45
CA THR A 45 -1.87 -18.91 28.43
C THR A 45 -1.46 -18.16 27.16
N LEU A 46 -2.06 -18.51 26.00
CA LEU A 46 -1.95 -17.76 24.75
C LEU A 46 -2.50 -16.32 24.86
N LYS A 47 -3.66 -16.14 25.52
CA LYS A 47 -4.26 -14.81 25.73
C LYS A 47 -3.60 -14.02 26.87
N GLY A 48 -2.97 -14.72 27.81
CA GLY A 48 -2.38 -14.19 29.03
C GLY A 48 -0.92 -13.79 28.92
N GLY A 49 -0.33 -13.82 27.71
CA GLY A 49 1.01 -13.27 27.49
C GLY A 49 2.10 -13.99 28.28
N ALA A 50 2.11 -15.33 28.29
CA ALA A 50 3.37 -16.01 28.50
C ALA A 50 4.21 -15.77 27.25
N GLU A 51 5.15 -14.83 27.34
CA GLU A 51 6.19 -14.61 26.34
C GLU A 51 6.91 -15.93 26.07
N ILE A 52 6.52 -16.60 24.99
CA ILE A 52 7.34 -17.64 24.38
C ILE A 52 8.55 -16.88 23.83
N PRO A 53 9.78 -17.14 24.32
CA PRO A 53 10.95 -16.52 23.75
C PRO A 53 11.09 -17.00 22.31
N ASP A 54 10.93 -16.07 21.37
CA ASP A 54 11.30 -16.14 19.96
C ASP A 54 10.97 -17.44 19.22
N ILE A 55 9.68 -17.69 18.96
CA ILE A 55 9.36 -18.11 17.59
C ILE A 55 9.31 -16.82 16.78
N GLY A 56 10.48 -16.34 16.37
CA GLY A 56 10.59 -15.24 15.43
C GLY A 56 9.88 -15.67 14.14
N VAL A 57 8.63 -15.23 13.96
CA VAL A 57 8.01 -15.22 12.66
C VAL A 57 8.76 -14.15 11.89
N ASP A 58 9.79 -14.56 11.16
CA ASP A 58 10.51 -13.69 10.25
C ASP A 58 9.51 -13.19 9.21
N ASP A 59 9.10 -11.93 9.34
CA ASP A 59 8.25 -11.29 8.35
C ASP A 59 9.08 -11.16 7.06
N GLU A 60 8.61 -11.88 6.05
CA GLU A 60 9.26 -12.06 4.76
C GLU A 60 9.54 -10.71 4.05
N TYR A 61 8.79 -9.68 4.40
CA TYR A 61 8.94 -8.34 3.86
C TYR A 61 9.07 -7.29 4.96
N ALA A 62 9.59 -7.63 6.14
CA ALA A 62 9.83 -6.66 7.20
C ALA A 62 10.66 -5.50 6.69
N HIS A 63 10.16 -4.27 6.82
CA HIS A 63 10.85 -3.08 6.31
C HIS A 63 10.51 -1.81 7.09
N SER A 64 11.37 -0.81 6.98
CA SER A 64 11.05 0.57 7.35
C SER A 64 11.10 1.46 6.12
N PHE A 65 10.09 2.29 5.90
CA PHE A 65 10.00 3.19 4.75
C PHE A 65 9.74 4.63 5.20
N SER A 66 10.45 5.57 4.60
CA SER A 66 10.24 7.01 4.80
C SER A 66 10.39 7.73 3.47
N CYS A 67 9.62 8.81 3.30
CA CYS A 67 9.58 9.58 2.06
C CYS A 67 9.35 11.07 2.36
N ALA A 68 9.96 11.94 1.57
CA ALA A 68 9.82 13.39 1.67
C ALA A 68 9.79 14.03 0.28
N LEU A 69 8.96 15.06 0.12
CA LEU A 69 8.88 15.90 -1.06
C LEU A 69 9.50 17.26 -0.76
N ASN A 70 10.53 17.66 -1.50
CA ASN A 70 11.27 18.90 -1.25
C ASN A 70 11.68 19.03 0.23
N SER A 71 12.15 17.93 0.83
CA SER A 71 12.51 17.80 2.25
C SER A 71 11.35 17.90 3.25
N VAL A 72 10.09 17.93 2.80
CA VAL A 72 8.90 17.87 3.67
C VAL A 72 8.41 16.41 3.72
N PRO A 73 8.33 15.79 4.92
CA PRO A 73 7.86 14.41 5.06
C PRO A 73 6.46 14.20 4.49
N ILE A 74 6.26 13.08 3.78
CA ILE A 74 4.95 12.65 3.30
C ILE A 74 4.38 11.64 4.30
N THR A 75 3.35 12.02 5.04
CA THR A 75 2.73 11.18 6.09
C THR A 75 1.50 10.42 5.61
N ASN A 76 0.84 10.90 4.55
CA ASN A 76 -0.45 10.36 4.10
C ASN A 76 -0.33 9.53 2.82
N GLY A 77 0.90 9.19 2.41
CA GLY A 77 1.18 8.44 1.17
C GLY A 77 0.86 9.18 -0.14
N SER A 78 0.29 10.39 -0.09
CA SER A 78 -0.06 11.16 -1.29
C SER A 78 0.97 12.25 -1.59
N VAL A 79 1.33 12.39 -2.87
CA VAL A 79 2.20 13.43 -3.41
C VAL A 79 1.34 14.43 -4.18
N GLU A 80 1.34 15.67 -3.75
CA GLU A 80 0.58 16.74 -4.41
C GLU A 80 1.41 17.45 -5.46
N PHE A 81 0.92 17.47 -6.69
CA PHE A 81 1.51 18.16 -7.85
C PHE A 81 0.70 19.39 -8.27
N THR A 82 -0.49 19.64 -7.73
CA THR A 82 -1.30 20.83 -8.07
C THR A 82 -0.55 22.17 -8.08
N PRO A 83 0.33 22.49 -7.11
CA PRO A 83 1.09 23.76 -7.13
C PRO A 83 2.39 23.66 -7.94
N PHE A 84 2.43 22.84 -8.99
CA PHE A 84 3.62 22.60 -9.81
C PHE A 84 3.43 23.17 -11.22
N TYR A 85 3.84 24.42 -11.44
CA TYR A 85 3.61 25.13 -12.69
C TYR A 85 4.88 25.87 -13.15
N PRO A 86 4.91 26.38 -14.40
CA PRO A 86 6.07 27.11 -14.92
C PRO A 86 6.41 28.33 -14.08
N GLY A 87 7.69 28.61 -13.86
CA GLY A 87 8.15 29.86 -13.23
C GLY A 87 8.49 29.83 -11.74
N HIS A 88 8.11 28.82 -10.96
CA HIS A 88 8.67 28.60 -9.62
C HIS A 88 9.52 27.32 -9.57
N VAL A 89 10.72 27.45 -10.16
CA VAL A 89 11.89 26.53 -10.15
C VAL A 89 11.66 25.07 -10.60
N HIS A 90 10.67 24.81 -11.46
CA HIS A 90 10.51 23.66 -12.38
C HIS A 90 10.91 22.25 -11.92
N ARG A 91 11.00 21.98 -10.61
CA ARG A 91 11.46 20.70 -10.08
C ARG A 91 10.85 20.42 -8.71
N LYS A 92 10.43 19.17 -8.55
CA LYS A 92 10.07 18.56 -7.27
C LYS A 92 10.99 17.38 -7.06
N THR A 93 11.61 17.33 -5.90
CA THR A 93 12.54 16.28 -5.52
C THR A 93 11.85 15.39 -4.49
N LEU A 94 11.60 14.13 -4.84
CA LEU A 94 11.15 13.12 -3.91
C LEU A 94 12.36 12.34 -3.41
N THR A 95 12.59 12.32 -2.11
CA THR A 95 13.63 11.50 -1.49
C THR A 95 12.98 10.41 -0.65
N PHE A 96 13.50 9.20 -0.71
CA PHE A 96 13.03 8.11 0.14
C PHE A 96 14.17 7.27 0.70
N SER A 97 13.89 6.59 1.81
CA SER A 97 14.76 5.60 2.42
C SER A 97 13.94 4.36 2.79
N LEU A 98 14.42 3.19 2.38
CA LEU A 98 13.85 1.88 2.67
C LEU A 98 14.91 0.99 3.29
N THR A 99 14.68 0.50 4.51
CA THR A 99 15.55 -0.51 5.14
C THR A 99 14.89 -1.88 5.06
N ASN A 100 15.60 -2.88 4.55
CA ASN A 100 15.18 -4.27 4.63
C ASN A 100 15.50 -4.82 6.02
N LEU A 101 14.47 -5.12 6.80
CA LEU A 101 14.57 -5.69 8.15
C LEU A 101 14.36 -7.22 8.14
N SER A 102 14.02 -7.81 7.00
CA SER A 102 13.90 -9.26 6.82
C SER A 102 15.27 -9.92 6.71
N SER A 103 15.32 -11.22 7.03
CA SER A 103 16.52 -12.04 6.84
C SER A 103 16.87 -12.33 5.37
N LYS A 104 15.96 -12.02 4.44
CA LYS A 104 16.09 -12.35 3.01
C LYS A 104 16.04 -11.11 2.13
N THR A 105 16.73 -11.20 0.99
CA THR A 105 16.60 -10.24 -0.09
C THR A 105 15.17 -10.27 -0.65
N PHE A 106 14.55 -9.11 -0.79
CA PHE A 106 13.33 -8.94 -1.57
C PHE A 106 13.57 -8.00 -2.75
N LYS A 107 12.67 -8.04 -3.72
CA LYS A 107 12.56 -7.05 -4.80
C LYS A 107 11.47 -6.05 -4.47
N MET A 108 11.64 -4.83 -4.96
CA MET A 108 10.69 -3.74 -4.77
C MET A 108 10.36 -3.06 -6.10
N ASN A 109 9.09 -2.67 -6.23
CA ASN A 109 8.64 -1.68 -7.20
C ASN A 109 8.10 -0.46 -6.45
N LEU A 110 8.45 0.74 -6.90
CA LEU A 110 7.87 2.01 -6.43
C LEU A 110 7.05 2.62 -7.56
N PHE A 111 5.82 3.02 -7.27
CA PHE A 111 4.94 3.57 -8.29
C PHE A 111 3.89 4.50 -7.69
N PHE A 112 3.33 5.35 -8.53
CA PHE A 112 2.07 6.02 -8.23
C PHE A 112 0.91 5.19 -8.73
N GLU A 113 -0.10 4.99 -7.90
CA GLU A 113 -1.33 4.32 -8.31
C GLU A 113 -2.04 5.08 -9.43
N GLN A 114 -2.96 4.38 -10.12
CA GLN A 114 -3.94 5.03 -10.96
C GLN A 114 -4.70 6.06 -10.11
N PRO A 115 -4.76 7.34 -10.53
CA PRO A 115 -5.46 8.37 -9.77
C PRO A 115 -6.96 8.08 -9.71
N ALA A 116 -7.56 8.28 -8.53
CA ALA A 116 -9.01 8.35 -8.40
C ALA A 116 -9.57 9.63 -9.06
N ALA A 117 -10.90 9.69 -9.23
CA ALA A 117 -11.57 10.80 -9.93
C ALA A 117 -11.30 12.20 -9.35
N LEU A 118 -10.96 12.30 -8.05
CA LEU A 118 -10.64 13.57 -7.38
C LEU A 118 -9.13 13.82 -7.24
N GLU A 119 -8.30 12.88 -7.70
CA GLU A 119 -6.83 12.97 -7.62
C GLU A 119 -6.21 13.47 -8.92
N GLU A 120 -6.90 13.34 -10.06
CA GLU A 120 -6.53 14.01 -11.30
C GLU A 120 -7.78 14.63 -11.93
N VAL A 121 -7.91 15.95 -11.83
CA VAL A 121 -9.02 16.71 -12.41
C VAL A 121 -8.43 17.66 -13.46
N PRO A 122 -8.81 17.53 -14.75
CA PRO A 122 -8.31 18.42 -15.78
C PRO A 122 -8.95 19.82 -15.69
N TYR A 123 -8.25 20.82 -16.22
CA TYR A 123 -8.88 22.08 -16.60
C TYR A 123 -9.58 21.92 -17.95
N ILE A 124 -10.81 22.43 -18.08
CA ILE A 124 -11.59 22.39 -19.32
C ILE A 124 -11.65 23.79 -19.93
N ASP A 125 -11.06 23.98 -21.10
CA ASP A 125 -11.10 25.25 -21.83
C ASP A 125 -12.40 25.37 -22.64
N ALA A 126 -13.51 25.68 -21.98
CA ALA A 126 -14.83 25.76 -22.62
C ALA A 126 -14.91 26.79 -23.78
N THR A 127 -14.04 27.82 -23.76
CA THR A 127 -14.10 28.96 -24.69
C THR A 127 -13.01 28.95 -25.76
N GLY A 128 -11.99 28.10 -25.64
CA GLY A 128 -10.82 28.12 -26.51
C GLY A 128 -9.86 29.29 -26.22
N LYS A 129 -9.71 29.65 -24.95
CA LYS A 129 -8.84 30.74 -24.47
C LYS A 129 -7.36 30.39 -24.65
N TRP A 130 -6.98 29.13 -24.47
CA TRP A 130 -5.60 28.64 -24.48
C TRP A 130 -5.31 27.66 -25.62
N GLY A 131 -6.36 27.23 -26.32
CA GLY A 131 -6.27 26.34 -27.46
C GLY A 131 -7.65 26.11 -28.08
N ASN A 132 -7.95 24.86 -28.45
CA ASN A 132 -9.27 24.53 -28.98
C ASN A 132 -10.32 24.51 -27.87
N ALA A 133 -11.51 25.01 -28.18
CA ALA A 133 -12.63 24.98 -27.24
C ALA A 133 -13.02 23.53 -26.88
N ASN A 134 -13.43 23.34 -25.62
CA ASN A 134 -13.78 22.08 -24.98
C ASN A 134 -12.64 21.06 -24.87
N TYR A 135 -11.39 21.54 -24.82
CA TYR A 135 -10.24 20.66 -24.59
C TYR A 135 -9.95 20.49 -23.10
N TYR A 136 -9.50 19.29 -22.74
CA TYR A 136 -9.17 18.88 -21.38
C TYR A 136 -7.66 18.90 -21.18
N TYR A 137 -7.19 19.74 -20.27
CA TYR A 137 -5.78 19.90 -19.97
C TYR A 137 -5.44 19.28 -18.62
N TYR A 138 -4.44 18.41 -18.62
CA TYR A 138 -3.95 17.73 -17.41
C TYR A 138 -2.63 18.36 -17.01
N LEU A 139 -2.45 18.72 -15.73
CA LEU A 139 -1.14 19.18 -15.26
C LEU A 139 -0.14 18.05 -15.26
N GLY A 140 -0.57 16.84 -14.87
CA GLY A 140 0.32 15.68 -14.84
C GLY A 140 0.92 15.33 -16.22
N SER A 141 0.34 15.82 -17.33
CA SER A 141 0.94 15.64 -18.66
C SER A 141 2.15 16.52 -18.91
N GLN A 142 2.33 17.58 -18.13
CA GLN A 142 3.50 18.47 -18.19
C GLN A 142 4.61 18.06 -17.23
N ILE A 143 4.35 17.06 -16.37
CA ILE A 143 5.28 16.65 -15.31
C ILE A 143 5.95 15.35 -15.72
N ALA A 144 7.24 15.42 -16.03
CA ALA A 144 8.07 14.26 -16.33
C ALA A 144 8.92 13.87 -15.12
N LEU A 145 9.08 12.57 -14.89
CA LEU A 145 10.16 12.05 -14.04
C LEU A 145 11.46 12.14 -14.86
N THR A 146 12.35 13.06 -14.54
CA THR A 146 13.57 13.30 -15.32
C THR A 146 14.80 12.59 -14.79
N SER A 147 14.85 12.32 -13.49
CA SER A 147 15.98 11.64 -12.88
C SER A 147 15.55 10.67 -11.79
N VAL A 148 16.21 9.53 -11.73
CA VAL A 148 16.09 8.52 -10.68
C VAL A 148 17.51 8.12 -10.29
N SER A 149 17.90 8.43 -9.05
CA SER A 149 19.16 8.01 -8.46
C SER A 149 18.89 7.12 -7.25
N LEU A 150 19.50 5.93 -7.25
CA LEU A 150 19.37 4.94 -6.18
C LEU A 150 20.75 4.56 -5.65
N ALA A 151 20.85 4.33 -4.34
CA ALA A 151 22.05 3.83 -3.70
C ALA A 151 21.73 2.84 -2.59
N ILE A 152 22.48 1.74 -2.53
CA ILE A 152 22.55 0.80 -1.42
C ILE A 152 24.00 0.80 -0.94
N ASP A 153 24.24 1.23 0.30
CA ASP A 153 25.59 1.38 0.88
C ASP A 153 26.56 2.17 -0.01
N GLY A 154 26.05 3.17 -0.73
CA GLY A 154 26.84 4.02 -1.64
C GLY A 154 27.07 3.44 -3.04
N ALA A 155 26.59 2.24 -3.35
CA ALA A 155 26.63 1.66 -4.70
C ALA A 155 25.27 1.73 -5.39
N SER A 156 25.25 1.99 -6.71
CA SER A 156 24.01 1.98 -7.49
C SER A 156 23.53 0.55 -7.76
N PRO A 157 22.31 0.18 -7.31
CA PRO A 157 21.74 -1.13 -7.62
C PRO A 157 21.25 -1.19 -9.09
N THR A 158 20.96 -2.40 -9.57
CA THR A 158 20.26 -2.60 -10.85
C THR A 158 18.75 -2.44 -10.66
N PHE A 159 18.09 -1.73 -11.57
CA PHE A 159 16.64 -1.52 -11.58
C PHE A 159 16.15 -1.09 -12.97
N THR A 160 14.84 -1.16 -13.20
CA THR A 160 14.19 -0.51 -14.35
C THR A 160 13.68 0.85 -13.92
N SER A 161 14.13 1.91 -14.60
CA SER A 161 13.74 3.29 -14.31
C SER A 161 12.50 3.70 -15.10
N GLY A 162 11.62 4.47 -14.48
CA GLY A 162 10.54 5.21 -15.14
C GLY A 162 10.94 6.59 -15.66
N ALA A 163 12.22 6.97 -15.57
CA ALA A 163 12.70 8.27 -16.05
C ALA A 163 12.41 8.47 -17.55
N GLY A 164 11.99 9.68 -17.92
CA GLY A 164 11.51 10.06 -19.24
C GLY A 164 9.99 10.01 -19.39
N ASN A 165 9.27 9.34 -18.49
CA ASN A 165 7.81 9.23 -18.55
C ASN A 165 7.11 10.40 -17.85
N HIS A 166 5.90 10.72 -18.32
CA HIS A 166 5.03 11.76 -17.74
C HIS A 166 4.01 11.15 -16.76
N LEU A 167 3.54 11.94 -15.79
CA LEU A 167 2.53 11.48 -14.82
C LEU A 167 1.18 11.16 -15.48
N VAL A 168 0.86 11.81 -16.60
CA VAL A 168 -0.27 11.50 -17.48
C VAL A 168 0.22 11.54 -18.92
N GLU A 169 0.06 10.47 -19.67
CA GLU A 169 0.38 10.51 -21.10
C GLU A 169 -0.81 11.08 -21.89
N THR A 170 -0.63 12.24 -22.53
CA THR A 170 -1.61 12.83 -23.45
C THR A 170 -1.02 13.03 -24.83
N ASN A 171 -1.83 12.85 -25.87
CA ASN A 171 -1.47 13.12 -27.26
C ASN A 171 -2.53 14.03 -27.87
N SER A 172 -2.14 15.25 -28.28
CA SER A 172 -3.01 16.15 -29.02
C SER A 172 -2.80 15.98 -30.53
N VAL A 173 -3.76 16.44 -31.33
CA VAL A 173 -3.66 16.36 -32.79
C VAL A 173 -2.47 17.19 -33.26
N GLY A 174 -1.56 16.58 -34.02
CA GLY A 174 -0.39 17.25 -34.58
C GLY A 174 0.79 17.42 -33.62
N VAL A 175 0.69 16.88 -32.39
CA VAL A 175 1.70 17.08 -31.35
C VAL A 175 1.96 15.78 -30.57
N VAL A 176 3.23 15.39 -30.49
CA VAL A 176 3.65 14.21 -29.73
C VAL A 176 3.95 14.61 -28.28
N LYS A 177 3.19 14.03 -27.33
CA LYS A 177 3.36 13.95 -25.86
C LYS A 177 3.81 15.20 -25.07
N GLY A 178 3.08 15.51 -23.99
CA GLY A 178 3.54 16.43 -22.93
C GLY A 178 3.71 17.91 -23.32
N GLN A 179 3.19 18.31 -24.46
CA GLN A 179 3.10 19.71 -24.88
C GLN A 179 1.82 20.33 -24.31
N VAL A 180 1.47 21.60 -24.57
CA VAL A 180 0.14 22.16 -24.23
C VAL A 180 -0.94 21.34 -24.94
N ASN A 181 -1.27 20.22 -24.33
CA ASN A 181 -1.89 19.08 -24.97
C ASN A 181 -3.20 18.83 -24.28
N GLY A 182 -4.09 19.79 -24.48
CA GLY A 182 -5.49 19.56 -24.29
C GLY A 182 -5.91 18.39 -25.18
N VAL A 183 -6.60 17.40 -24.61
CA VAL A 183 -7.21 16.31 -25.38
C VAL A 183 -8.66 16.67 -25.65
N ALA A 184 -9.19 16.25 -26.80
CA ALA A 184 -10.56 16.55 -27.19
C ALA A 184 -11.61 15.79 -26.37
N ASN A 185 -11.21 14.70 -25.71
CA ASN A 185 -12.07 13.90 -24.85
C ASN A 185 -11.38 13.68 -23.51
N GLU A 186 -12.18 13.63 -22.44
CA GLU A 186 -11.69 13.30 -21.11
C GLU A 186 -11.03 11.91 -21.09
N LEU A 187 -9.92 11.78 -20.38
CA LEU A 187 -9.28 10.50 -20.15
C LEU A 187 -10.07 9.73 -19.09
N THR A 188 -10.66 8.61 -19.51
CA THR A 188 -11.43 7.74 -18.61
C THR A 188 -10.56 6.73 -17.85
N SER A 189 -9.29 6.59 -18.23
CA SER A 189 -8.33 5.71 -17.56
C SER A 189 -6.91 6.28 -17.67
N ILE A 190 -6.25 6.42 -16.52
CA ILE A 190 -4.85 6.83 -16.41
C ILE A 190 -4.11 5.67 -15.77
N ALA A 191 -3.10 5.13 -16.45
CA ALA A 191 -2.37 3.98 -15.94
C ALA A 191 -1.53 4.33 -14.69
N ARG A 192 -1.22 3.30 -13.91
CA ARG A 192 -0.21 3.36 -12.85
C ARG A 192 1.12 3.86 -13.42
N PHE A 193 1.76 4.77 -12.70
CA PHE A 193 3.06 5.33 -13.07
C PHE A 193 4.18 4.60 -12.33
N TYR A 194 4.89 3.70 -13.00
CA TYR A 194 6.04 3.02 -12.42
C TYR A 194 7.26 3.92 -12.39
N ILE A 195 7.77 4.19 -11.17
CA ILE A 195 8.94 5.03 -10.94
C ILE A 195 10.20 4.16 -10.97
N ILE A 196 10.20 3.08 -10.19
CA ILE A 196 11.30 2.13 -10.07
C ILE A 196 10.69 0.73 -10.09
N GLN A 197 11.31 -0.18 -10.82
CA GLN A 197 10.90 -1.58 -10.80
C GLN A 197 12.11 -2.49 -10.62
N ASN A 198 11.87 -3.64 -9.99
CA ASN A 198 12.80 -4.76 -9.90
C ASN A 198 14.11 -4.44 -9.15
N VAL A 199 14.08 -3.50 -8.18
CA VAL A 199 15.26 -3.23 -7.35
C VAL A 199 15.38 -4.29 -6.26
N SER A 200 16.52 -5.00 -6.22
CA SER A 200 16.81 -5.97 -5.17
C SER A 200 17.40 -5.26 -3.95
N VAL A 201 16.77 -5.45 -2.79
CA VAL A 201 17.23 -4.88 -1.51
C VAL A 201 17.72 -6.03 -0.62
N PRO A 202 19.05 -6.19 -0.42
CA PRO A 202 19.57 -7.28 0.40
C PRO A 202 19.18 -7.15 1.87
N ALA A 203 19.22 -8.26 2.60
CA ALA A 203 18.92 -8.30 4.03
C ALA A 203 19.79 -7.29 4.81
N SER A 204 19.16 -6.58 5.75
CA SER A 204 19.81 -5.57 6.60
C SER A 204 20.47 -4.41 5.85
N LYS A 205 20.08 -4.16 4.60
CA LYS A 205 20.58 -3.04 3.79
C LYS A 205 19.54 -1.94 3.64
N THR A 206 20.04 -0.72 3.45
CA THR A 206 19.19 0.46 3.22
C THR A 206 19.32 0.92 1.78
N LEU A 207 18.19 0.95 1.08
CA LEU A 207 18.03 1.60 -0.21
C LEU A 207 17.64 3.05 0.02
N THR A 208 18.41 3.97 -0.52
CA THR A 208 18.08 5.40 -0.59
C THR A 208 17.82 5.79 -2.03
N GLY A 209 16.89 6.72 -2.24
CA GLY A 209 16.56 7.21 -3.56
C GLY A 209 16.27 8.69 -3.60
N THR A 210 16.66 9.32 -4.70
CA THR A 210 16.33 10.70 -5.08
C THR A 210 15.70 10.69 -6.46
N LEU A 211 14.49 11.23 -6.57
CA LEU A 211 13.69 11.28 -7.79
C LEU A 211 13.41 12.73 -8.12
N GLU A 212 13.60 13.12 -9.38
CA GLU A 212 13.33 14.48 -9.83
C GLU A 212 12.18 14.50 -10.81
N PHE A 213 11.12 15.23 -10.46
CA PHE A 213 10.00 15.52 -11.33
C PHE A 213 10.13 16.95 -11.83
N THR A 214 10.04 17.19 -13.13
CA THR A 214 10.19 18.52 -13.72
C THR A 214 9.00 18.90 -14.56
N PHE A 215 8.67 20.19 -14.56
CA PHE A 215 7.71 20.74 -15.49
C PHE A 215 8.42 20.91 -16.83
N VAL A 216 7.92 20.26 -17.87
CA VAL A 216 8.51 20.31 -19.20
C VAL A 216 8.02 21.56 -19.93
N ASP A 217 8.94 22.47 -20.22
CA ASP A 217 8.69 23.54 -21.20
C ASP A 217 8.89 22.99 -22.60
N ASN A 218 7.87 23.15 -23.43
CA ASN A 218 7.82 22.65 -24.78
C ASN A 218 7.69 23.77 -25.83
N GLY A 219 7.88 25.03 -25.44
CA GLY A 219 7.87 26.20 -26.33
C GLY A 219 6.48 26.69 -26.75
N THR A 220 5.42 26.25 -26.08
CA THR A 220 4.04 26.75 -26.28
C THR A 220 3.57 27.60 -25.10
N ASP A 221 2.42 28.27 -25.23
CA ASP A 221 1.87 29.08 -24.13
C ASP A 221 1.36 28.21 -22.97
N GLN A 222 2.08 28.25 -21.84
CA GLN A 222 1.74 27.49 -20.64
C GLN A 222 0.99 28.32 -19.59
N SER A 223 0.54 29.54 -19.95
CA SER A 223 -0.10 30.48 -19.04
C SER A 223 -1.36 29.94 -18.37
N MET A 224 -2.08 29.02 -19.02
CA MET A 224 -3.23 28.32 -18.44
C MET A 224 -2.89 27.65 -17.09
N TYR A 225 -1.70 27.07 -16.96
CA TYR A 225 -1.27 26.39 -15.72
C TYR A 225 -0.98 27.36 -14.57
N PHE A 226 -0.76 28.64 -14.88
CA PHE A 226 -0.56 29.70 -13.89
C PHE A 226 -1.85 30.44 -13.56
N VAL A 227 -2.72 30.65 -14.55
CA VAL A 227 -3.88 31.52 -14.45
C VAL A 227 -5.14 30.75 -14.07
N ASP A 228 -5.50 29.72 -14.85
CA ASP A 228 -6.81 29.08 -14.72
C ASP A 228 -6.74 27.72 -14.03
N TRP A 229 -5.65 26.94 -14.22
CA TRP A 229 -5.45 25.66 -13.52
C TRP A 229 -5.62 25.74 -12.00
N PRO A 230 -5.06 26.75 -11.28
CA PRO A 230 -5.21 26.83 -9.82
C PRO A 230 -6.66 26.93 -9.33
N THR A 231 -7.60 27.25 -10.22
CA THR A 231 -9.02 27.42 -9.87
C THR A 231 -9.83 26.12 -9.93
N THR A 232 -9.40 25.13 -10.72
CA THR A 232 -10.19 23.91 -10.97
C THR A 232 -9.36 22.64 -11.05
N GLY A 233 -8.09 22.72 -11.47
CA GLY A 233 -7.25 21.57 -11.74
C GLY A 233 -6.69 20.95 -10.46
N VAL A 234 -6.62 19.63 -10.45
CA VAL A 234 -6.01 18.85 -9.36
C VAL A 234 -5.07 17.82 -9.95
N SER A 235 -3.88 17.71 -9.37
CA SER A 235 -2.97 16.59 -9.68
C SER A 235 -2.32 16.09 -8.40
N ARG A 236 -2.71 14.89 -7.98
CA ARG A 236 -2.27 14.20 -6.76
C ARG A 236 -2.06 12.73 -7.07
N ARG A 237 -1.09 12.11 -6.41
CA ARG A 237 -0.73 10.71 -6.65
C ARG A 237 -0.51 9.98 -5.35
N SER A 238 -1.20 8.84 -5.17
CA SER A 238 -0.89 7.91 -4.09
C SER A 238 0.38 7.14 -4.42
N LEU A 239 1.38 7.22 -3.55
CA LEU A 239 2.67 6.52 -3.65
C LEU A 239 2.56 5.15 -2.96
N SER A 240 2.86 4.11 -3.72
CA SER A 240 2.83 2.71 -3.26
C SER A 240 4.17 2.03 -3.52
N ALA A 241 4.53 1.12 -2.62
CA ALA A 241 5.62 0.18 -2.81
C ALA A 241 5.08 -1.25 -2.82
N PHE A 242 5.51 -2.06 -3.79
CA PHE A 242 5.18 -3.49 -3.87
C PHE A 242 6.44 -4.32 -3.66
N PHE A 243 6.39 -5.25 -2.70
CA PHE A 243 7.49 -6.13 -2.34
C PHE A 243 7.21 -7.57 -2.76
N TYR A 244 8.20 -8.26 -3.29
CA TYR A 244 8.06 -9.64 -3.76
C TYR A 244 9.42 -10.34 -3.82
N ARG A 245 9.45 -11.68 -3.83
CA ARG A 245 10.66 -12.44 -4.11
C ARG A 245 10.89 -12.57 -5.62
N GLY A 246 12.12 -12.35 -6.06
CA GLY A 246 12.52 -12.77 -7.41
C GLY A 246 12.37 -14.29 -7.51
N ILE A 247 11.82 -14.75 -8.64
CA ILE A 247 11.86 -16.16 -9.03
C ILE A 247 13.32 -16.58 -9.21
#